data_AF-A0A2N9BHH0-F1
#
_entry.id   AF-A0A2N9BHH0-F1
#
_cell.length_a   1.000
_cell.length_b   1.000
_cell.length_c   1.000
_cell.angle_alpha   90.00
_cell.angle_beta   90.00
_cell.angle_gamma   90.00
#
_symmetry.space_group_name_H-M   'P 1'
#
loop_
_entity.id
_entity.type
_entity.pdbx_description
1 polymer ?
#
loop_
_entity_poly.entity_id
_entity_poly.type
_entity_poly.pdbx_seq_one_letter_code
_entity_poly.pdbx_strand_id
1 'polypeptide(L)'
;MTLTRPVAFLVLVALAALIPVLGPATALHGTGEAAAPGARGIALLRTVLFAALCVPVGELFVNRLARCVPGTEAAAGHPVVPRSWSPFAAGAGFVAALGLASVVATGNLVPDGLSDIDTGGLYASRDGKLALLEVNAFLVAGLCAVSRRPATQLWPLAAVVIAEALRAHPATEHTPLTGSGLTLVHLTCAALWVGGLLHALRTLRPWRNRYGTEAGAALLGLYARVATVLLAAITATGVWSSLRRMPPETILVQLTATAYGRAVLAKVFLVAAVAALALWARQRLRRAADPLTACAPARAEVVALGLVVAVSGLLTALPLPIRW
;
A
#
# COMPACT_ATOMS: atom_id res chain seq x y z
N MET A 1 7.33 28.06 8.44
CA MET A 1 8.62 27.44 8.07
C MET A 1 8.38 26.43 6.95
N THR A 2 8.71 26.78 5.71
CA THR A 2 8.63 25.86 4.57
C THR A 2 9.83 24.93 4.62
N LEU A 3 9.61 23.69 5.08
CA LEU A 3 10.62 22.63 4.95
C LEU A 3 11.08 22.57 3.49
N THR A 4 12.38 22.72 3.26
CA THR A 4 12.94 22.54 1.92
C THR A 4 12.61 21.11 1.46
N ARG A 5 12.36 20.93 0.15
CA ARG A 5 12.01 19.62 -0.45
C ARG A 5 12.87 18.44 0.04
N PRO A 6 14.20 18.55 0.22
CA PRO A 6 15.00 17.45 0.77
C PRO A 6 14.66 17.13 2.22
N VAL A 7 14.41 18.13 3.09
CA VAL A 7 14.08 17.88 4.50
C VAL A 7 12.70 17.25 4.62
N ALA A 8 11.72 17.70 3.82
CA ALA A 8 10.41 17.05 3.77
C ALA A 8 10.51 15.58 3.33
N PHE A 9 11.34 15.28 2.32
CA PHE A 9 11.59 13.90 1.90
C PHE A 9 12.25 13.06 3.01
N LEU A 10 13.28 13.60 3.68
CA LEU A 10 13.95 12.93 4.80
C LEU A 10 12.99 12.65 5.96
N VAL A 11 12.12 13.60 6.31
CA VAL A 11 11.09 13.40 7.33
C VAL A 11 10.11 12.30 6.92
N LEU A 12 9.71 12.24 5.66
CA LEU A 12 8.79 11.19 5.18
C LEU A 12 9.45 9.80 5.20
N VAL A 13 10.72 9.70 4.78
CA VAL A 13 11.49 8.46 4.86
C VAL A 13 11.68 8.05 6.32
N ALA A 14 12.02 9.01 7.19
CA ALA A 14 12.15 8.77 8.62
C ALA A 14 10.82 8.29 9.22
N LEU A 15 9.68 8.92 8.92
CA LEU A 15 8.37 8.46 9.40
C LEU A 15 8.01 7.07 8.87
N ALA A 16 8.26 6.82 7.58
CA ALA A 16 8.02 5.51 6.96
C ALA A 16 8.88 4.39 7.58
N ALA A 17 10.05 4.71 8.15
CA ALA A 17 10.92 3.78 8.86
C ALA A 17 10.60 3.70 10.36
N LEU A 18 10.31 4.83 11.01
CA LEU A 18 10.05 4.92 12.45
C LEU A 18 8.72 4.27 12.82
N ILE A 19 7.68 4.41 12.00
CA ILE A 19 6.37 3.79 12.28
C ILE A 19 6.50 2.27 12.36
N PRO A 20 7.11 1.55 11.41
CA PRO A 20 7.27 0.11 11.53
C PRO A 20 8.29 -0.33 12.59
N VAL A 21 9.35 0.46 12.83
CA VAL A 21 10.42 0.08 13.77
C VAL A 21 10.02 0.31 15.23
N LEU A 22 9.37 1.44 15.54
CA LEU A 22 9.00 1.81 16.91
C LEU A 22 7.53 1.52 17.20
N GLY A 23 6.68 1.50 16.16
CA GLY A 23 5.24 1.26 16.26
C GLY A 23 4.85 0.01 17.04
N PRO A 24 5.51 -1.16 16.88
CA PRO A 24 5.15 -2.34 17.64
C PRO A 24 5.34 -2.13 19.15
N ALA A 25 6.48 -1.56 19.55
CA ALA A 25 6.78 -1.32 20.96
C ALA A 25 5.82 -0.29 21.57
N THR A 26 5.49 0.78 20.84
CA THR A 26 4.52 1.78 21.30
C THR A 26 3.10 1.21 21.36
N ALA A 27 2.72 0.36 20.41
CA ALA A 27 1.39 -0.24 20.36
C ALA A 27 1.19 -1.27 21.46
N LEU A 28 2.23 -2.00 21.88
CA LEU A 28 2.18 -3.00 22.95
C LEU A 28 2.32 -2.40 24.36
N HIS A 29 2.79 -1.16 24.47
CA HIS A 29 3.04 -0.56 25.78
C HIS A 29 1.76 -0.50 26.63
N GLY A 30 1.80 -1.12 27.81
CA GLY A 30 0.66 -1.14 28.75
C GLY A 30 -0.52 -2.03 28.34
N THR A 31 -0.42 -2.88 27.30
CA THR A 31 -1.50 -3.85 26.96
C THR A 31 -1.33 -5.20 27.66
N GLY A 32 -0.12 -5.53 28.13
CA GLY A 32 0.20 -6.86 28.65
C GLY A 32 0.38 -7.93 27.56
N GLU A 33 0.29 -7.56 26.28
CA GLU A 33 0.49 -8.49 25.16
C GLU A 33 1.99 -8.67 24.86
N ALA A 34 2.38 -9.92 24.59
CA ALA A 34 3.75 -10.23 24.18
C ALA A 34 3.99 -9.83 22.72
N ALA A 35 5.16 -9.22 22.46
CA ALA A 35 5.60 -8.97 21.09
C ALA A 35 5.91 -10.30 20.39
N ALA A 36 5.45 -10.45 19.15
CA ALA A 36 5.95 -11.52 18.30
C ALA A 36 7.47 -11.32 18.06
N PRO A 37 8.27 -12.39 18.07
CA PRO A 37 9.68 -12.29 17.70
C PRO A 37 9.86 -11.62 16.34
N GLY A 38 10.83 -10.73 16.20
CA GLY A 38 11.10 -10.04 14.93
C GLY A 38 10.04 -9.02 14.47
N ALA A 39 9.03 -8.70 15.27
CA ALA A 39 7.89 -7.84 14.86
C ALA A 39 8.30 -6.51 14.20
N ARG A 40 9.38 -5.88 14.66
CA ARG A 40 9.90 -4.62 14.09
C ARG A 40 10.42 -4.82 12.65
N GLY A 41 11.21 -5.87 12.43
CA GLY A 41 11.76 -6.21 11.12
C GLY A 41 10.66 -6.62 10.15
N ILE A 42 9.73 -7.47 10.60
CA ILE A 42 8.57 -7.89 9.82
C ILE A 42 7.72 -6.68 9.43
N ALA A 43 7.37 -5.81 10.37
CA ALA A 43 6.60 -4.60 10.08
C ALA A 43 7.27 -3.74 9.00
N LEU A 44 8.59 -3.52 9.10
CA LEU A 44 9.34 -2.73 8.13
C LEU A 44 9.30 -3.37 6.73
N LEU A 45 9.63 -4.66 6.64
CA LEU A 45 9.61 -5.39 5.37
C LEU A 45 8.21 -5.39 4.74
N ARG A 46 7.16 -5.53 5.56
CA ARG A 46 5.76 -5.45 5.13
C ARG A 46 5.40 -4.07 4.58
N THR A 47 5.83 -3.01 5.25
CA THR A 47 5.66 -1.63 4.75
C THR A 47 6.34 -1.44 3.41
N VAL A 48 7.58 -1.91 3.26
CA VAL A 48 8.32 -1.82 1.99
C VAL A 48 7.61 -2.61 0.90
N LEU A 49 7.16 -3.84 1.17
CA LEU A 49 6.45 -4.68 0.22
C LEU A 49 5.16 -4.01 -0.27
N PHE A 50 4.34 -3.48 0.63
CA PHE A 50 3.10 -2.79 0.25
C PHE A 50 3.36 -1.50 -0.53
N ALA A 51 4.37 -0.71 -0.13
CA ALA A 51 4.76 0.49 -0.86
C ALA A 51 5.29 0.16 -2.27
N ALA A 52 6.11 -0.89 -2.38
CA ALA A 52 6.64 -1.41 -3.63
C ALA A 52 5.54 -1.88 -4.59
N LEU A 53 4.48 -2.49 -4.07
CA LEU A 53 3.31 -2.90 -4.86
C LEU A 53 2.51 -1.69 -5.39
N CYS A 54 2.34 -0.65 -4.57
CA CYS A 54 1.54 0.53 -4.94
C CYS A 54 2.08 1.23 -6.21
N VAL A 55 3.40 1.39 -6.33
CA VAL A 55 4.02 2.13 -7.44
C VAL A 55 3.64 1.57 -8.83
N PRO A 56 3.99 0.33 -9.20
CA PRO A 56 3.71 -0.20 -10.54
C PRO A 56 2.21 -0.38 -10.80
N VAL A 57 1.40 -0.72 -9.78
CA VAL A 57 -0.06 -0.78 -9.90
C VAL A 57 -0.63 0.60 -10.27
N GLY A 58 -0.13 1.65 -9.60
CA GLY A 58 -0.46 3.04 -9.90
C GLY A 58 -0.07 3.49 -11.30
N GLU A 59 1.14 3.13 -11.75
CA GLU A 59 1.62 3.45 -13.09
C GLU A 59 0.72 2.82 -14.15
N LEU A 60 0.44 1.53 -14.05
CA LEU A 60 -0.44 0.82 -14.99
C LEU A 60 -1.85 1.42 -14.99
N PHE A 61 -2.41 1.68 -13.81
CA PHE A 61 -3.77 2.20 -13.67
C PHE A 61 -3.93 3.60 -14.28
N VAL A 62 -3.06 4.54 -13.92
CA VAL A 62 -3.18 5.92 -14.39
C VAL A 62 -2.75 6.06 -15.84
N ASN A 63 -1.81 5.26 -16.34
CA ASN A 63 -1.52 5.22 -17.78
C ASN A 63 -2.73 4.75 -18.60
N ARG A 64 -3.56 3.85 -18.05
CA ARG A 64 -4.84 3.48 -18.68
C ARG A 64 -5.83 4.65 -18.66
N LEU A 65 -5.99 5.33 -17.53
CA LEU A 65 -6.87 6.51 -17.42
C LEU A 65 -6.44 7.66 -18.34
N ALA A 66 -5.14 7.89 -18.44
CA ALA A 66 -4.55 8.95 -19.27
C ALA A 66 -4.90 8.80 -20.76
N ARG A 67 -5.05 7.56 -21.25
CA ARG A 67 -5.50 7.29 -22.63
C ARG A 67 -6.97 7.63 -22.85
N CYS A 68 -7.76 7.78 -21.80
CA CYS A 68 -9.17 8.16 -21.89
C CYS A 68 -9.37 9.68 -21.83
N VAL A 69 -8.29 10.48 -21.73
CA VAL A 69 -8.38 11.94 -21.67
C VAL A 69 -8.41 12.52 -23.09
N PRO A 70 -9.50 13.21 -23.50
CA PRO A 70 -9.56 13.84 -24.81
C PRO A 70 -8.47 14.91 -24.98
N GLY A 71 -7.96 15.07 -26.21
CA GLY A 71 -6.96 16.09 -26.55
C GLY A 71 -5.50 15.67 -26.37
N THR A 72 -5.22 14.54 -25.70
CA THR A 72 -3.85 14.01 -25.62
C THR A 72 -3.41 13.29 -26.90
N GLU A 73 -4.37 12.79 -27.68
CA GLU A 73 -4.14 12.03 -28.93
C GLU A 73 -3.90 12.95 -30.14
N ALA A 74 -4.60 14.09 -30.20
CA ALA A 74 -4.55 15.02 -31.33
C ALA A 74 -3.24 15.82 -31.44
N ALA A 75 -2.45 15.91 -30.35
CA ALA A 75 -1.28 16.78 -30.28
C ALA A 75 0.07 16.07 -30.53
N ALA A 76 0.14 14.73 -30.49
CA ALA A 76 1.25 13.87 -30.95
C ALA A 76 1.14 12.45 -30.34
N GLY A 77 0.55 11.49 -31.07
CA GLY A 77 0.67 10.06 -30.75
C GLY A 77 0.35 9.67 -29.30
N HIS A 78 1.16 8.79 -28.70
CA HIS A 78 0.96 8.29 -27.33
C HIS A 78 1.16 9.40 -26.27
N PRO A 79 0.34 9.43 -25.19
CA PRO A 79 0.47 10.43 -24.14
C PRO A 79 1.86 10.42 -23.51
N VAL A 80 2.45 11.60 -23.25
CA VAL A 80 3.74 11.68 -22.56
C VAL A 80 3.62 11.09 -21.15
N VAL A 81 4.40 10.04 -20.87
CA VAL A 81 4.42 9.35 -19.57
C VAL A 81 5.70 9.74 -18.81
N PRO A 82 5.65 10.00 -17.50
CA PRO A 82 6.86 10.22 -16.71
C PRO A 82 7.75 8.95 -16.69
N ARG A 83 9.05 9.12 -16.43
CA ARG A 83 10.00 8.01 -16.30
C ARG A 83 9.50 6.99 -15.27
N SER A 84 9.40 5.72 -15.65
CA SER A 84 8.89 4.66 -14.77
C SER A 84 9.76 4.49 -13.53
N TRP A 85 9.12 4.35 -12.37
CA TRP A 85 9.71 3.91 -11.10
C TRP A 85 9.45 2.44 -10.83
N SER A 86 8.66 1.76 -11.67
CA SER A 86 8.31 0.35 -11.52
C SER A 86 9.51 -0.61 -11.35
N PRO A 87 10.64 -0.48 -12.09
CA PRO A 87 11.78 -1.38 -11.88
C PRO A 87 12.41 -1.24 -10.49
N PHE A 88 12.54 0.00 -9.99
CA PHE A 88 13.12 0.27 -8.67
C PHE A 88 12.18 -0.19 -7.55
N ALA A 89 10.87 0.05 -7.72
CA ALA A 89 9.86 -0.42 -6.78
C ALA A 89 9.82 -1.96 -6.75
N ALA A 90 9.86 -2.62 -7.90
CA ALA A 90 9.93 -4.08 -8.00
C ALA A 90 11.19 -4.64 -7.34
N GLY A 91 12.35 -3.98 -7.51
CA GLY A 91 13.58 -4.35 -6.80
C GLY A 91 13.47 -4.23 -5.28
N ALA A 92 12.88 -3.13 -4.77
CA ALA A 92 12.62 -2.98 -3.35
C ALA A 92 11.63 -4.04 -2.81
N GLY A 93 10.57 -4.33 -3.56
CA GLY A 93 9.60 -5.38 -3.24
C GLY A 93 10.23 -6.77 -3.24
N PHE A 94 11.13 -7.06 -4.18
CA PHE A 94 11.91 -8.30 -4.25
C PHE A 94 12.79 -8.49 -3.01
N VAL A 95 13.56 -7.46 -2.63
CA VAL A 95 14.40 -7.51 -1.42
C VAL A 95 13.55 -7.67 -0.15
N ALA A 96 12.42 -6.96 -0.05
CA ALA A 96 11.51 -7.10 1.07
C ALA A 96 10.87 -8.49 1.16
N ALA A 97 10.45 -9.05 0.03
CA ALA A 97 9.89 -10.39 -0.06
C ALA A 97 10.95 -11.46 0.28
N LEU A 98 12.21 -11.27 -0.13
CA LEU A 98 13.32 -12.15 0.26
C LEU A 98 13.55 -12.11 1.78
N GLY A 99 13.56 -10.92 2.39
CA GLY A 99 13.68 -10.78 3.83
C GLY A 99 12.50 -11.43 4.59
N LEU A 100 11.27 -11.34 4.06
CA LEU A 100 10.12 -12.02 4.65
C LEU A 100 10.20 -13.54 4.46
N ALA A 101 10.70 -14.02 3.33
CA ALA A 101 10.92 -15.45 3.09
C ALA A 101 12.01 -16.02 4.02
N SER A 102 13.09 -15.27 4.27
CA SER A 102 14.12 -15.70 5.22
C SER A 102 13.59 -15.77 6.65
N VAL A 103 12.72 -14.83 7.05
CA VAL A 103 12.03 -14.87 8.36
C VAL A 103 11.12 -16.10 8.48
N VAL A 104 10.43 -16.50 7.42
CA VAL A 104 9.61 -17.71 7.42
C VAL A 104 10.50 -18.96 7.54
N ALA A 105 11.64 -18.99 6.84
CA ALA A 105 12.59 -20.11 6.87
C ALA A 105 13.25 -20.35 8.24
N THR A 106 13.27 -19.34 9.11
CA THR A 106 13.80 -19.40 10.49
C THR A 106 12.70 -19.58 11.55
N GLY A 107 11.48 -19.97 11.15
CA GLY A 107 10.37 -20.17 12.10
C GLY A 107 9.76 -18.86 12.63
N ASN A 108 9.74 -17.80 11.82
CA ASN A 108 9.32 -16.43 12.16
C ASN A 108 10.28 -15.65 13.08
N LEU A 109 11.56 -16.02 13.09
CA LEU A 109 12.63 -15.28 13.74
C LEU A 109 13.42 -14.46 12.70
N VAL A 110 14.09 -13.38 13.11
CA VAL A 110 15.05 -12.72 12.22
C VAL A 110 16.33 -13.55 12.21
N PRO A 111 16.84 -14.01 11.06
CA PRO A 111 18.08 -14.80 11.00
C PRO A 111 19.28 -13.99 11.48
N ASP A 112 20.11 -14.60 12.33
CA ASP A 112 21.41 -14.05 12.74
C ASP A 112 22.55 -14.52 11.80
N GLY A 113 22.36 -15.64 11.08
CA GLY A 113 23.29 -16.15 10.07
C GLY A 113 22.64 -16.97 8.95
N LEU A 114 23.38 -17.26 7.88
CA LEU A 114 22.92 -18.07 6.74
C LEU A 114 22.71 -19.55 7.09
N SER A 115 23.37 -20.04 8.14
CA SER A 115 23.22 -21.41 8.67
C SER A 115 21.87 -21.68 9.29
N ASP A 116 21.11 -20.63 9.64
CA ASP A 116 19.83 -20.74 10.33
C ASP A 116 18.66 -20.90 9.35
N ILE A 117 18.93 -20.80 8.04
CA ILE A 117 17.92 -20.82 6.99
C ILE A 117 17.59 -22.27 6.62
N ASP A 118 16.45 -22.78 7.11
CA ASP A 118 15.91 -24.05 6.66
C ASP A 118 15.20 -23.89 5.31
N THR A 119 15.97 -24.05 4.24
CA THR A 119 15.43 -24.03 2.87
C THR A 119 14.42 -25.15 2.62
N GLY A 120 14.53 -26.28 3.32
CA GLY A 120 13.59 -27.40 3.19
C GLY A 120 12.21 -27.04 3.75
N GLY A 121 12.17 -26.42 4.92
CA GLY A 121 10.96 -25.89 5.56
C GLY A 121 10.23 -24.83 4.73
N LEU A 122 10.96 -24.04 3.95
CA LEU A 122 10.38 -23.02 3.06
C LEU A 122 9.58 -23.64 1.90
N TYR A 123 10.07 -24.74 1.31
CA TYR A 123 9.33 -25.46 0.25
C TYR A 123 8.27 -26.40 0.81
N ALA A 124 8.39 -26.85 2.05
CA ALA A 124 7.40 -27.73 2.68
C ALA A 124 6.15 -26.97 3.13
N SER A 125 6.31 -25.75 3.66
CA SER A 125 5.22 -24.97 4.24
C SER A 125 4.42 -24.17 3.20
N ARG A 126 3.12 -23.97 3.47
CA ARG A 126 2.25 -23.11 2.64
C ARG A 126 2.75 -21.67 2.64
N ASP A 127 3.11 -21.15 3.79
CA ASP A 127 3.55 -19.76 3.94
C ASP A 127 4.90 -19.51 3.26
N GLY A 128 5.80 -20.50 3.28
CA GLY A 128 7.05 -20.45 2.54
C GLY A 128 6.85 -20.47 1.03
N LYS A 129 5.95 -21.32 0.51
CA LYS A 129 5.57 -21.31 -0.92
C LYS A 129 4.98 -19.97 -1.36
N LEU A 130 4.12 -19.36 -0.54
CA LEU A 130 3.53 -18.05 -0.83
C LEU A 130 4.60 -16.94 -0.79
N ALA A 131 5.53 -16.97 0.17
CA ALA A 131 6.64 -16.03 0.23
C ALA A 131 7.56 -16.15 -1.00
N LEU A 132 7.87 -17.38 -1.43
CA LEU A 132 8.63 -17.62 -2.67
C LEU A 132 7.88 -17.13 -3.92
N LEU A 133 6.55 -17.27 -3.95
CA LEU A 133 5.73 -16.73 -5.03
C LEU A 133 5.83 -15.20 -5.08
N GLU A 134 5.74 -14.51 -3.93
CA GLU A 134 5.92 -13.05 -3.84
C GLU A 134 7.31 -12.62 -4.36
N VAL A 135 8.38 -13.31 -3.96
CA VAL A 135 9.76 -13.07 -4.41
C VAL A 135 9.85 -13.16 -5.95
N ASN A 136 9.43 -14.30 -6.51
CA ASN A 136 9.51 -14.51 -7.96
C ASN A 136 8.62 -13.53 -8.73
N ALA A 137 7.44 -13.22 -8.20
CA ALA A 137 6.52 -12.28 -8.82
C ALA A 137 7.09 -10.86 -8.87
N PHE A 138 7.72 -10.35 -7.81
CA PHE A 138 8.38 -9.04 -7.86
C PHE A 138 9.55 -9.01 -8.85
N LEU A 139 10.35 -10.08 -8.93
CA LEU A 139 11.42 -10.20 -9.91
C LEU A 139 10.87 -10.12 -11.34
N VAL A 140 9.87 -10.93 -11.66
CA VAL A 140 9.21 -10.95 -12.97
C VAL A 140 8.55 -9.61 -13.28
N ALA A 141 7.91 -8.96 -12.29
CA ALA A 141 7.35 -7.63 -12.46
C ALA A 141 8.42 -6.59 -12.81
N GLY A 142 9.61 -6.67 -12.21
CA GLY A 142 10.76 -5.80 -12.55
C GLY A 142 11.26 -6.04 -13.98
N LEU A 143 11.38 -7.29 -14.40
CA LEU A 143 11.77 -7.66 -15.76
C LEU A 143 10.73 -7.20 -16.80
N CYS A 144 9.45 -7.40 -16.51
CA CYS A 144 8.35 -6.91 -17.33
C CYS A 144 8.37 -5.37 -17.42
N ALA A 145 8.75 -4.65 -16.36
CA ALA A 145 8.86 -3.19 -16.32
C ALA A 145 9.84 -2.63 -17.36
N VAL A 146 10.96 -3.31 -17.54
CA VAL A 146 12.04 -2.90 -18.45
C VAL A 146 11.88 -3.50 -19.86
N SER A 147 10.91 -4.41 -20.03
CA SER A 147 10.61 -5.04 -21.32
C SER A 147 9.89 -4.11 -22.29
N ARG A 148 9.78 -4.54 -23.55
CA ARG A 148 8.97 -3.84 -24.58
C ARG A 148 7.45 -3.86 -24.30
N ARG A 149 6.98 -4.66 -23.33
CA ARG A 149 5.55 -4.83 -23.01
C ARG A 149 5.28 -4.66 -21.52
N PRO A 150 5.42 -3.44 -20.95
CA PRO A 150 5.26 -3.20 -19.52
C PRO A 150 3.86 -3.55 -18.98
N ALA A 151 2.83 -3.57 -19.83
CA ALA A 151 1.49 -4.02 -19.44
C ALA A 151 1.43 -5.47 -18.93
N THR A 152 2.42 -6.31 -19.28
CA THR A 152 2.51 -7.69 -18.80
C THR A 152 2.80 -7.80 -17.31
N GLN A 153 3.25 -6.72 -16.66
CA GLN A 153 3.42 -6.64 -15.20
C GLN A 153 2.13 -6.91 -14.42
N LEU A 154 0.96 -6.76 -15.04
CA LEU A 154 -0.32 -7.02 -14.38
C LEU A 154 -0.38 -8.42 -13.73
N TRP A 155 0.13 -9.43 -14.44
CA TRP A 155 0.10 -10.82 -13.99
C TRP A 155 0.94 -11.08 -12.73
N PRO A 156 2.25 -10.77 -12.71
CA PRO A 156 3.04 -10.94 -11.50
C PRO A 156 2.53 -10.07 -10.35
N LEU A 157 2.08 -8.83 -10.60
CA LEU A 157 1.53 -8.00 -9.52
C LEU A 157 0.25 -8.60 -8.93
N ALA A 158 -0.64 -9.15 -9.76
CA ALA A 158 -1.81 -9.87 -9.28
C ALA A 158 -1.43 -11.10 -8.45
N ALA A 159 -0.38 -11.82 -8.84
CA ALA A 159 0.14 -12.94 -8.07
C ALA A 159 0.63 -12.50 -6.67
N VAL A 160 1.31 -11.35 -6.55
CA VAL A 160 1.69 -10.77 -5.25
C VAL A 160 0.45 -10.50 -4.39
N VAL A 161 -0.59 -9.85 -4.94
CA VAL A 161 -1.81 -9.53 -4.17
C VAL A 161 -2.52 -10.81 -3.70
N ILE A 162 -2.62 -11.82 -4.56
CA ILE A 162 -3.25 -13.09 -4.22
C ILE A 162 -2.44 -13.83 -3.16
N ALA A 163 -1.12 -13.90 -3.32
CA ALA A 163 -0.23 -14.55 -2.36
C ALA A 163 -0.36 -13.89 -0.97
N GLU A 164 -0.34 -12.56 -0.96
CA GLU A 164 -0.50 -11.78 0.26
C GLU A 164 -1.85 -12.01 0.93
N ALA A 165 -2.93 -11.99 0.14
CA ALA A 165 -4.28 -12.20 0.64
C ALA A 165 -4.45 -13.58 1.28
N LEU A 166 -3.88 -14.62 0.66
CA LEU A 166 -3.87 -15.99 1.17
C LEU A 166 -2.98 -16.15 2.40
N ARG A 167 -1.87 -15.41 2.48
CA ARG A 167 -0.93 -15.46 3.59
C ARG A 167 -1.47 -14.75 4.83
N ALA A 168 -2.24 -13.68 4.66
CA ALA A 168 -2.85 -12.94 5.76
C ALA A 168 -3.93 -13.72 6.53
N HIS A 169 -4.43 -14.82 5.97
CA HIS A 169 -5.48 -15.66 6.54
C HIS A 169 -5.12 -17.14 6.44
N PRO A 170 -4.41 -17.69 7.44
CA PRO A 170 -4.05 -19.11 7.49
C PRO A 170 -5.29 -20.01 7.49
N ALA A 171 -5.14 -21.24 6.99
CA ALA A 171 -6.24 -22.22 6.91
C ALA A 171 -6.83 -22.61 8.28
N THR A 172 -6.10 -22.33 9.37
CA THR A 172 -6.52 -22.54 10.75
C THR A 172 -7.46 -21.45 11.28
N GLU A 173 -7.57 -20.30 10.61
CA GLU A 173 -8.51 -19.24 10.97
C GLU A 173 -9.96 -19.65 10.67
N HIS A 174 -10.91 -19.18 11.48
CA HIS A 174 -12.33 -19.26 11.14
C HIS A 174 -12.66 -18.46 9.86
N THR A 175 -13.27 -19.11 8.86
CA THR A 175 -13.66 -18.50 7.56
C THR A 175 -12.48 -17.87 6.77
N PRO A 176 -11.41 -18.63 6.46
CA PRO A 176 -10.17 -18.07 5.93
C PRO A 176 -10.32 -17.55 4.49
N LEU A 177 -11.22 -18.16 3.71
CA LEU A 177 -11.53 -17.71 2.34
C LEU A 177 -12.18 -16.32 2.31
N THR A 178 -13.10 -16.05 3.24
CA THR A 178 -13.73 -14.73 3.37
C THR A 178 -12.71 -13.68 3.77
N GLY A 179 -11.83 -13.99 4.74
CA GLY A 179 -10.72 -13.11 5.11
C GLY A 179 -9.79 -12.81 3.93
N SER A 180 -9.38 -13.85 3.21
CA SER A 180 -8.54 -13.72 2.02
C SER A 180 -9.21 -12.86 0.94
N GLY A 181 -10.50 -13.10 0.67
CA GLY A 181 -11.26 -12.30 -0.29
C GLY A 181 -11.36 -10.82 0.09
N LEU A 182 -11.62 -10.52 1.36
CA LEU A 182 -11.63 -9.15 1.87
C LEU A 182 -10.25 -8.49 1.74
N THR A 183 -9.18 -9.21 2.09
CA THR A 183 -7.80 -8.70 1.98
C THR A 183 -7.40 -8.46 0.52
N LEU A 184 -7.77 -9.36 -0.39
CA LEU A 184 -7.52 -9.22 -1.83
C LEU A 184 -8.14 -7.91 -2.36
N VAL A 185 -9.42 -7.69 -2.07
CA VAL A 185 -10.13 -6.48 -2.50
C VAL A 185 -9.53 -5.24 -1.82
N HIS A 186 -9.33 -5.28 -0.51
CA HIS A 186 -8.80 -4.15 0.26
C HIS A 186 -7.40 -3.73 -0.23
N LEU A 187 -6.50 -4.68 -0.40
CA LEU A 187 -5.13 -4.45 -0.85
C LEU A 187 -5.09 -3.95 -2.30
N THR A 188 -5.89 -4.54 -3.19
CA THR A 188 -5.99 -4.07 -4.58
C THR A 188 -6.47 -2.63 -4.64
N CYS A 189 -7.56 -2.32 -3.93
CA CYS A 189 -8.10 -0.95 -3.91
C CYS A 189 -7.12 0.04 -3.28
N ALA A 190 -6.44 -0.34 -2.19
CA ALA A 190 -5.44 0.50 -1.56
C ALA A 190 -4.24 0.78 -2.49
N ALA A 191 -3.73 -0.25 -3.19
CA ALA A 191 -2.64 -0.11 -4.13
C ALA A 191 -3.01 0.80 -5.33
N LEU A 192 -4.22 0.64 -5.87
CA LEU A 192 -4.75 1.50 -6.94
C LEU A 192 -4.91 2.95 -6.46
N TRP A 193 -5.39 3.16 -5.23
CA TRP A 193 -5.61 4.49 -4.69
C TRP A 193 -4.29 5.21 -4.43
N VAL A 194 -3.41 4.61 -3.63
CA VAL A 194 -2.10 5.17 -3.23
C VAL A 194 -1.20 5.37 -4.45
N GLY A 195 -1.00 4.30 -5.22
CA GLY A 195 -0.17 4.33 -6.42
C GLY A 195 -0.71 5.26 -7.48
N GLY A 196 -2.03 5.22 -7.70
CA GLY A 196 -2.69 6.04 -8.70
C GLY A 196 -2.56 7.54 -8.39
N LEU A 197 -2.71 7.96 -7.12
CA LEU A 197 -2.55 9.39 -6.80
C LEU A 197 -1.13 9.87 -7.07
N LEU A 198 -0.15 9.07 -6.61
CA LEU A 198 1.26 9.37 -6.81
C LEU A 198 1.59 9.50 -8.30
N HIS A 199 1.16 8.52 -9.13
CA HIS A 199 1.44 8.57 -10.56
C HIS A 199 0.68 9.69 -11.27
N ALA A 200 -0.59 9.93 -10.92
CA ALA A 200 -1.37 11.04 -11.48
C ALA A 200 -0.65 12.37 -11.28
N LEU A 201 -0.20 12.67 -10.06
CA LEU A 201 0.53 13.92 -9.77
C LEU A 201 1.87 14.02 -10.50
N ARG A 202 2.55 12.89 -10.75
CA ARG A 202 3.79 12.84 -11.54
C ARG A 202 3.51 13.12 -13.03
N THR A 203 2.40 12.61 -13.55
CA THR A 203 1.95 12.82 -14.94
C THR A 203 1.53 14.27 -15.22
N LEU A 204 0.97 14.97 -14.23
CA LEU A 204 0.59 16.39 -14.39
C LEU A 204 1.78 17.31 -14.71
N ARG A 205 2.99 16.99 -14.23
CA ARG A 205 4.18 17.83 -14.46
C ARG A 205 4.55 17.97 -15.94
N PRO A 206 4.79 16.88 -16.70
CA PRO A 206 5.06 16.98 -18.13
C PRO A 206 3.83 17.45 -18.93
N TRP A 207 2.62 17.14 -18.47
CA TRP A 207 1.39 17.51 -19.17
C TRP A 207 1.11 19.00 -19.13
N ARG A 208 1.40 19.68 -18.00
CA ARG A 208 1.15 21.12 -17.86
C ARG A 208 1.78 21.95 -18.97
N ASN A 209 2.99 21.58 -19.40
CA ASN A 209 3.71 22.32 -20.44
C ASN A 209 3.30 21.90 -21.86
N ARG A 210 2.71 20.72 -22.05
CA ARG A 210 2.45 20.15 -23.38
C ARG A 210 0.98 20.17 -23.81
N TYR A 211 0.07 19.91 -22.88
CA TYR A 211 -1.38 19.76 -23.14
C TYR A 211 -2.23 20.79 -22.38
N GLY A 212 -1.58 21.74 -21.69
CA GLY A 212 -2.26 22.76 -20.90
C GLY A 212 -2.83 22.24 -19.58
N THR A 213 -3.59 23.11 -18.89
CA THR A 213 -4.16 22.84 -17.58
C THR A 213 -5.41 21.96 -17.64
N GLU A 214 -6.16 22.02 -18.73
CA GLU A 214 -7.43 21.29 -18.94
C GLU A 214 -7.24 19.77 -18.98
N ALA A 215 -6.25 19.28 -19.73
CA ALA A 215 -5.95 17.84 -19.79
C ALA A 215 -5.56 17.29 -18.40
N GLY A 216 -4.83 18.09 -17.62
CA GLY A 216 -4.48 17.74 -16.24
C GLY A 216 -5.70 17.70 -15.31
N ALA A 217 -6.61 18.68 -15.43
CA ALA A 217 -7.86 18.71 -14.68
C ALA A 217 -8.78 17.54 -15.04
N ALA A 218 -8.86 17.17 -16.32
CA ALA A 218 -9.61 16.01 -16.80
C ALA A 218 -9.08 14.70 -16.23
N LEU A 219 -7.76 14.49 -16.23
CA LEU A 219 -7.12 13.33 -15.61
C LEU A 219 -7.43 13.24 -14.11
N LEU A 220 -7.28 14.35 -13.38
CA LEU A 220 -7.63 14.41 -11.96
C LEU A 220 -9.12 14.15 -11.72
N GLY A 221 -10.00 14.63 -12.59
CA GLY A 221 -11.44 14.40 -12.52
C GLY A 221 -11.80 12.92 -12.70
N LEU A 222 -11.21 12.25 -13.71
CA LEU A 222 -11.38 10.81 -13.94
C LEU A 222 -10.86 9.99 -12.75
N TYR A 223 -9.63 10.29 -12.32
CA TYR A 223 -9.03 9.64 -11.16
C TYR A 223 -9.89 9.81 -9.90
N ALA A 224 -10.39 11.03 -9.63
CA ALA A 224 -11.23 11.31 -8.49
C ALA A 224 -12.50 10.45 -8.48
N ARG A 225 -13.16 10.27 -9.63
CA ARG A 225 -14.35 9.38 -9.73
C ARG A 225 -14.03 7.97 -9.29
N VAL A 226 -12.93 7.39 -9.81
CA VAL A 226 -12.51 6.04 -9.42
C VAL A 226 -12.12 5.99 -7.95
N ALA A 227 -11.36 6.97 -7.46
CA ALA A 227 -10.93 7.04 -6.07
C ALA A 227 -12.10 7.08 -5.06
N THR A 228 -13.28 7.61 -5.45
CA THR A 228 -14.48 7.51 -4.59
C THR A 228 -14.93 6.06 -4.40
N VAL A 229 -14.95 5.29 -5.50
CA VAL A 229 -15.32 3.87 -5.46
C VAL A 229 -14.29 3.07 -4.67
N LEU A 230 -12.99 3.36 -4.88
CA LEU A 230 -11.92 2.72 -4.13
C LEU A 230 -12.04 3.00 -2.62
N LEU A 231 -12.33 4.24 -2.21
CA LEU A 231 -12.54 4.60 -0.81
C LEU A 231 -13.73 3.85 -0.20
N ALA A 232 -14.85 3.75 -0.92
CA ALA A 232 -16.02 3.01 -0.47
C ALA A 232 -15.69 1.52 -0.27
N ALA A 233 -15.01 0.90 -1.24
CA ALA A 233 -14.61 -0.51 -1.17
C ALA A 233 -13.62 -0.78 -0.02
N ILE A 234 -12.62 0.09 0.17
CA ILE A 234 -11.65 0.00 1.27
C ILE A 234 -12.34 0.13 2.62
N THR A 235 -13.26 1.09 2.75
CA THR A 235 -14.04 1.28 3.98
C THR A 235 -14.90 0.06 4.28
N ALA A 236 -15.66 -0.45 3.30
CA ALA A 236 -16.52 -1.62 3.47
C ALA A 236 -15.71 -2.87 3.85
N THR A 237 -14.63 -3.16 3.14
CA THR A 237 -13.76 -4.30 3.42
C THR A 237 -13.02 -4.16 4.76
N GLY A 238 -12.61 -2.94 5.13
CA GLY A 238 -11.97 -2.64 6.40
C GLY A 238 -12.91 -2.80 7.60
N VAL A 239 -14.14 -2.29 7.50
CA VAL A 239 -15.19 -2.47 8.52
C VAL A 239 -15.53 -3.95 8.67
N TRP A 240 -15.77 -4.67 7.57
CA TRP A 240 -16.08 -6.10 7.64
C TRP A 240 -14.90 -6.90 8.23
N SER A 241 -13.67 -6.62 7.80
CA SER A 241 -12.48 -7.28 8.36
C SER A 241 -12.33 -7.00 9.87
N SER A 242 -12.64 -5.79 10.30
CA SER A 242 -12.60 -5.40 11.72
C SER A 242 -13.67 -6.12 12.54
N LEU A 243 -14.92 -6.15 12.07
CA LEU A 243 -16.02 -6.89 12.71
C LEU A 243 -15.76 -8.40 12.74
N ARG A 244 -15.10 -8.94 11.71
CA ARG A 244 -14.64 -10.34 11.71
C ARG A 244 -13.53 -10.58 12.72
N ARG A 245 -12.73 -9.60 13.11
CA ARG A 245 -11.62 -9.82 14.07
C ARG A 245 -12.01 -9.45 15.50
N MET A 246 -12.88 -8.46 15.66
CA MET A 246 -13.36 -7.90 16.92
C MET A 246 -14.89 -7.87 16.90
N PRO A 247 -15.56 -8.83 17.56
CA PRO A 247 -17.01 -8.86 17.62
C PRO A 247 -17.59 -7.55 18.23
N PRO A 248 -18.76 -7.08 17.77
CA PRO A 248 -19.32 -5.77 18.17
C PRO A 248 -19.56 -5.63 19.68
N GLU A 249 -19.84 -6.72 20.38
CA GLU A 249 -20.01 -6.78 21.83
C GLU A 249 -18.74 -6.45 22.61
N THR A 250 -17.56 -6.70 22.05
CA THR A 250 -16.26 -6.46 22.69
C THR A 250 -15.45 -5.37 22.00
N ILE A 251 -15.94 -4.82 20.87
CA ILE A 251 -15.17 -3.94 20.01
C ILE A 251 -14.62 -2.72 20.75
N LEU A 252 -15.42 -2.05 21.59
CA LEU A 252 -14.98 -0.84 22.29
C LEU A 252 -13.82 -1.12 23.26
N VAL A 253 -13.89 -2.25 23.95
CA VAL A 253 -12.86 -2.68 24.90
C VAL A 253 -11.61 -3.12 24.12
N GLN A 254 -11.76 -4.00 23.12
CA GLN A 254 -10.64 -4.50 22.34
C GLN A 254 -9.92 -3.38 21.58
N LEU A 255 -10.65 -2.38 21.11
CA LEU A 255 -10.12 -1.27 20.33
C LEU A 255 -9.18 -0.37 21.16
N THR A 256 -9.38 -0.29 22.47
CA THR A 256 -8.58 0.55 23.37
C THR A 256 -7.57 -0.25 24.21
N ALA A 257 -7.92 -1.49 24.55
CA ALA A 257 -7.11 -2.36 25.41
C ALA A 257 -6.04 -3.16 24.65
N THR A 258 -6.21 -3.43 23.35
CA THR A 258 -5.25 -4.23 22.56
C THR A 258 -4.36 -3.37 21.67
N ALA A 259 -3.15 -3.84 21.41
CA ALA A 259 -2.19 -3.19 20.52
C ALA A 259 -2.74 -3.09 19.10
N TYR A 260 -3.36 -4.17 18.61
CA TYR A 260 -4.02 -4.20 17.32
C TYR A 260 -5.16 -3.18 17.25
N GLY A 261 -6.01 -3.11 18.27
CA GLY A 261 -7.12 -2.17 18.34
C GLY A 261 -6.69 -0.71 18.24
N ARG A 262 -5.66 -0.34 19.02
CA ARG A 262 -5.10 1.03 18.98
C ARG A 262 -4.48 1.37 17.64
N ALA A 263 -3.80 0.42 17.01
CA ALA A 263 -3.25 0.61 15.67
C ALA A 263 -4.35 0.72 14.59
N VAL A 264 -5.46 -0.02 14.73
CA VAL A 264 -6.65 0.12 13.87
C VAL A 264 -7.27 1.51 14.03
N LEU A 265 -7.43 2.02 15.26
CA LEU A 265 -7.89 3.40 15.50
C LEU A 265 -7.00 4.42 14.81
N ALA A 266 -5.69 4.32 14.99
CA ALA A 266 -4.74 5.22 14.33
C ALA A 266 -4.91 5.17 12.80
N LYS A 267 -5.07 3.97 12.22
CA LYS A 267 -5.34 3.81 10.78
C LYS A 267 -6.66 4.47 10.37
N VAL A 268 -7.73 4.31 11.14
CA VAL A 268 -9.04 4.94 10.87
C VAL A 268 -8.93 6.47 10.88
N PHE A 269 -8.28 7.06 11.87
CA PHE A 269 -8.05 8.50 11.92
C PHE A 269 -7.25 9.01 10.72
N LEU A 270 -6.19 8.29 10.32
CA LEU A 270 -5.43 8.61 9.12
C LEU A 270 -6.29 8.54 7.86
N VAL A 271 -7.09 7.49 7.69
CA VAL A 271 -8.00 7.34 6.54
C VAL A 271 -9.06 8.44 6.51
N ALA A 272 -9.59 8.86 7.66
CA ALA A 272 -10.51 9.99 7.75
C ALA A 272 -9.84 11.31 7.31
N ALA A 273 -8.60 11.56 7.74
CA ALA A 273 -7.82 12.71 7.30
C ALA A 273 -7.56 12.68 5.78
N VAL A 274 -7.21 11.52 5.23
CA VAL A 274 -7.06 11.31 3.78
C VAL A 274 -8.38 11.61 3.05
N ALA A 275 -9.52 11.12 3.54
CA ALA A 275 -10.83 11.37 2.95
C ALA A 275 -11.18 12.87 2.96
N ALA A 276 -10.88 13.58 4.05
CA ALA A 276 -11.06 15.02 4.13
C ALA A 276 -10.19 15.79 3.13
N LEU A 277 -8.91 15.41 2.98
CA LEU A 277 -8.00 15.99 1.98
C LEU A 277 -8.50 15.73 0.55
N ALA A 278 -8.96 14.51 0.26
CA ALA A 278 -9.51 14.14 -1.03
C ALA A 278 -10.78 14.94 -1.35
N LEU A 279 -11.69 15.11 -0.38
CA LEU A 279 -12.88 15.96 -0.51
C LEU A 279 -12.51 17.41 -0.78
N TRP A 280 -11.53 17.95 -0.04
CA TRP A 280 -11.04 19.31 -0.25
C TRP A 280 -10.41 19.51 -1.63
N ALA A 281 -9.60 18.56 -2.09
CA ALA A 281 -9.02 18.56 -3.43
C ALA A 281 -10.11 18.56 -4.52
N ARG A 282 -11.16 17.75 -4.35
CA ARG A 282 -12.32 17.70 -5.27
C ARG A 282 -13.11 19.01 -5.29
N GLN A 283 -13.33 19.61 -4.13
CA GLN A 283 -14.02 20.90 -4.03
C GLN A 283 -13.22 21.99 -4.76
N ARG A 284 -11.90 22.02 -4.59
CA ARG A 284 -11.02 22.93 -5.34
C ARG A 284 -11.06 22.67 -6.84
N LEU A 285 -11.00 21.40 -7.26
CA LEU A 285 -11.07 21.04 -8.67
C LEU A 285 -12.37 21.53 -9.35
N ARG A 286 -13.49 21.55 -8.60
CA ARG A 286 -14.80 21.99 -9.12
C ARG A 286 -15.03 23.50 -9.06
N ARG A 287 -14.42 24.20 -8.10
CA ARG A 287 -14.78 25.60 -7.76
C ARG A 287 -13.67 26.61 -7.99
N ALA A 288 -12.42 26.19 -8.12
CA ALA A 288 -11.29 27.12 -8.27
C ALA A 288 -11.16 27.61 -9.72
N ALA A 289 -10.80 28.88 -9.89
CA ALA A 289 -10.48 29.47 -11.19
C ALA A 289 -9.28 28.76 -11.87
N ASP A 290 -8.32 28.29 -11.07
CA ASP A 290 -7.28 27.35 -11.51
C ASP A 290 -7.50 25.97 -10.86
N PRO A 291 -8.01 24.98 -11.62
CA PRO A 291 -8.24 23.62 -11.13
C PRO A 291 -6.96 22.92 -10.63
N LEU A 292 -5.77 23.32 -11.10
CA LEU A 292 -4.51 22.70 -10.67
C LEU A 292 -4.09 23.09 -9.25
N THR A 293 -4.77 24.07 -8.64
CA THR A 293 -4.64 24.33 -7.19
C THR A 293 -5.04 23.13 -6.32
N ALA A 294 -5.79 22.16 -6.86
CA ALA A 294 -6.07 20.86 -6.23
C ALA A 294 -4.80 20.00 -6.03
N CYS A 295 -3.68 20.30 -6.68
CA CYS A 295 -2.43 19.56 -6.51
C CYS A 295 -1.83 19.71 -5.09
N ALA A 296 -2.05 20.84 -4.42
CA ALA A 296 -1.53 21.06 -3.07
C ALA A 296 -2.13 20.08 -2.05
N PRO A 297 -3.47 20.00 -1.88
CA PRO A 297 -4.07 18.99 -1.00
C PRO A 297 -3.80 17.56 -1.47
N ALA A 298 -3.78 17.30 -2.78
CA ALA A 298 -3.45 15.97 -3.30
C ALA A 298 -2.02 15.51 -2.94
N ARG A 299 -1.04 16.43 -2.84
CA ARG A 299 0.31 16.09 -2.36
C ARG A 299 0.32 15.74 -0.87
N ALA A 300 -0.46 16.46 -0.06
CA ALA A 300 -0.64 16.12 1.35
C ALA A 300 -1.35 14.75 1.50
N GLU A 301 -2.31 14.46 0.62
CA GLU A 301 -3.01 13.18 0.55
C GLU A 301 -2.04 12.03 0.26
N VAL A 302 -1.09 12.17 -0.68
CA VAL A 302 -0.04 11.16 -0.92
C VAL A 302 0.79 10.87 0.33
N VAL A 303 1.16 11.91 1.08
CA VAL A 303 1.91 11.75 2.34
C VAL A 303 1.09 10.94 3.35
N ALA A 304 -0.17 11.33 3.56
CA ALA A 304 -1.06 10.66 4.50
C ALA A 304 -1.33 9.20 4.08
N LEU A 305 -1.51 8.93 2.78
CA LEU A 305 -1.62 7.58 2.23
C LEU A 305 -0.34 6.75 2.46
N GLY A 306 0.84 7.35 2.35
CA GLY A 306 2.10 6.71 2.71
C GLY A 306 2.14 6.28 4.19
N LEU A 307 1.65 7.13 5.10
CA LEU A 307 1.52 6.78 6.51
C LEU A 307 0.51 5.64 6.74
N VAL A 308 -0.63 5.64 6.01
CA VAL A 308 -1.61 4.54 6.06
C VAL A 308 -0.98 3.21 5.61
N VAL A 309 -0.12 3.22 4.60
CA VAL A 309 0.62 2.02 4.16
C VAL A 309 1.61 1.57 5.25
N ALA A 310 2.34 2.49 5.89
CA ALA A 310 3.24 2.17 7.00
C ALA A 310 2.50 1.53 8.18
N VAL A 311 1.38 2.13 8.60
CA VAL A 311 0.52 1.57 9.67
C VAL A 311 -0.09 0.23 9.25
N SER A 312 -0.39 0.03 7.97
CA SER A 312 -0.87 -1.27 7.47
C SER A 312 0.19 -2.35 7.56
N GLY A 313 1.46 -2.04 7.25
CA GLY A 313 2.59 -2.95 7.48
C GLY A 313 2.77 -3.29 8.96
N LEU A 314 2.70 -2.28 9.83
CA LEU A 314 2.73 -2.47 11.29
C LEU A 314 1.63 -3.41 11.78
N LEU A 315 0.38 -3.22 11.34
CA LEU A 315 -0.76 -4.04 11.74
C LEU A 315 -0.56 -5.53 11.44
N THR A 316 0.22 -5.87 10.40
CA THR A 316 0.50 -7.28 10.08
C THR A 316 1.53 -7.95 10.99
N ALA A 317 2.22 -7.16 11.83
CA ALA A 317 3.20 -7.66 12.79
C ALA A 317 2.71 -7.63 14.25
N LEU A 318 1.49 -7.13 14.49
CA LEU A 318 0.88 -7.06 15.81
C LEU A 318 0.10 -8.35 16.13
N PRO A 319 0.03 -8.76 17.40
CA PRO A 319 -0.79 -9.89 17.80
C PRO A 319 -2.26 -9.61 17.49
N LEU A 320 -2.97 -10.63 16.99
CA LEU A 320 -4.41 -10.54 16.79
C LEU A 320 -5.13 -10.55 18.15
N PRO A 321 -6.25 -9.81 18.28
CA PRO A 321 -7.06 -9.84 19.50
C PRO A 321 -7.55 -11.27 19.78
N ILE A 322 -7.42 -11.70 21.03
CA ILE A 322 -7.88 -13.02 21.49
C ILE A 322 -9.42 -13.00 21.54
N ARG A 323 -10.04 -13.99 20.91
CA ARG A 323 -11.46 -14.29 21.13
C ARG A 323 -11.56 -15.20 22.35
N TRP A 324 -12.21 -14.71 23.40
CA TRP A 324 -12.60 -15.53 24.54
C TRP A 324 -13.88 -16.30 24.20
#